data_AF-A0A8T4WQ88-F1
#
_entry.id   AF-A0A8T4WQ88-F1
#
_cell.length_a   1.000
_cell.length_b   1.000
_cell.length_c   1.000
_cell.angle_alpha   90.00
_cell.angle_beta   90.00
_cell.angle_gamma   90.00
#
_symmetry.space_group_name_H-M   'P 1'
#
loop_
_entity.id
_entity.type
_entity.pdbx_description
1 polymer ?
#
loop_
_entity_poly.entity_id
_entity_poly.type
_entity_poly.pdbx_seq_one_letter_code
_entity_poly.pdbx_strand_id
1 'polypeptide(L)'
;MSTNEKVDFMESLQSDPHFIYILISAAIWVIGAYVPLIGPILTAVGFAATCFTTAITALKRPTATAWPGVIVGVVLRIVASFIGWVPFLGLLAPLISIIGNVLILFFVVPLAIQQGEEILGETMKRLEGAKEEAIEEEAAAEEEETTTEGVAE
;
A
#
# COMPACT_ATOMS: atom_id res chain seq x y z
N MET A 1 13.68 1.29 35.36
CA MET A 1 13.30 1.93 34.09
C MET A 1 13.80 0.99 32.99
N SER A 2 12.88 0.27 32.35
CA SER A 2 13.13 -1.00 31.66
C SER A 2 13.84 -0.81 30.32
N THR A 3 15.01 -1.42 30.16
CA THR A 3 15.69 -1.69 28.89
C THR A 3 15.15 -2.99 28.30
N ASN A 4 14.07 -2.95 27.50
CA ASN A 4 13.67 -4.13 26.71
C ASN A 4 12.66 -3.89 25.56
N GLU A 5 12.65 -2.71 24.92
CA GLU A 5 11.71 -2.38 23.82
C GLU A 5 12.38 -2.44 22.43
N LYS A 6 13.41 -3.27 22.25
CA LYS A 6 14.14 -3.41 20.97
C LYS A 6 14.03 -4.79 20.32
N VAL A 7 13.30 -5.72 20.94
CA VAL A 7 13.30 -7.14 20.50
C VAL A 7 12.20 -7.45 19.46
N ASP A 8 11.09 -6.71 19.40
CA ASP A 8 9.91 -7.23 18.68
C ASP A 8 9.78 -6.92 17.18
N PHE A 9 10.69 -6.17 16.54
CA PHE A 9 10.55 -5.91 15.11
C PHE A 9 10.86 -7.14 14.24
N MET A 10 11.99 -7.81 14.52
CA MET A 10 12.40 -9.03 13.82
C MET A 10 11.47 -10.22 14.14
N GLU A 11 11.00 -10.30 15.39
CA GLU A 11 10.08 -11.35 15.82
C GLU A 11 8.68 -11.16 15.21
N SER A 12 8.18 -9.92 15.09
CA SER A 12 6.94 -9.60 14.36
C SER A 12 7.02 -9.85 12.85
N LEU A 13 8.22 -9.78 12.27
CA LEU A 13 8.45 -10.08 10.85
C LEU A 13 8.41 -11.59 10.60
N GLN A 14 8.95 -12.39 11.51
CA GLN A 14 8.94 -13.85 11.41
C GLN A 14 7.58 -14.46 11.77
N SER A 15 6.77 -13.82 12.61
CA SER A 15 5.44 -14.32 12.98
C SER A 15 4.40 -14.15 11.87
N ASP A 16 4.72 -13.40 10.81
CA ASP A 16 3.80 -13.12 9.71
C ASP A 16 3.87 -14.28 8.68
N PRO A 17 2.82 -15.12 8.55
CA PRO A 17 2.86 -16.32 7.71
C PRO A 17 3.10 -16.00 6.22
N HIS A 18 2.98 -14.73 5.84
CA HIS A 18 3.16 -14.27 4.46
C HIS A 18 4.52 -13.61 4.21
N PHE A 19 5.34 -13.44 5.24
CA PHE A 19 6.71 -12.93 5.11
C PHE A 19 7.58 -13.81 4.20
N ILE A 20 7.40 -15.12 4.29
CA ILE A 20 8.10 -16.09 3.41
C ILE A 20 7.73 -15.84 1.94
N TYR A 21 6.48 -15.54 1.62
CA TYR A 21 6.06 -15.24 0.25
C TYR A 21 6.64 -13.92 -0.26
N ILE A 22 6.79 -12.92 0.60
CA ILE A 22 7.47 -11.65 0.27
C ILE A 22 8.95 -11.93 -0.04
N LEU A 23 9.62 -12.74 0.79
CA LEU A 23 11.02 -13.12 0.55
C LEU A 23 11.21 -13.90 -0.76
N ILE A 24 10.33 -14.85 -1.06
CA ILE A 24 10.38 -15.62 -2.31
C ILE A 24 10.16 -14.70 -3.51
N SER A 25 9.19 -13.79 -3.44
CA SER A 25 8.89 -12.83 -4.51
C SER A 25 10.06 -11.87 -4.74
N ALA A 26 10.67 -11.37 -3.66
CA ALA A 26 11.87 -10.55 -3.70
C ALA A 26 13.06 -11.31 -4.30
N ALA A 27 13.24 -12.59 -3.97
CA ALA A 27 14.29 -13.43 -4.54
C ALA A 27 14.11 -13.62 -6.06
N ILE A 28 12.88 -13.86 -6.53
CA ILE A 28 12.57 -13.93 -7.97
C ILE A 28 12.90 -12.61 -8.67
N TRP A 29 12.57 -11.49 -8.02
CA TRP A 29 12.91 -10.15 -8.53
C TRP A 29 14.43 -9.94 -8.65
N VAL A 30 15.18 -10.33 -7.62
CA VAL A 30 16.65 -10.28 -7.62
C VAL A 30 17.23 -11.15 -8.74
N ILE A 31 16.76 -12.39 -8.89
CA ILE A 31 17.23 -13.29 -9.95
C ILE A 31 16.96 -12.68 -11.32
N GLY A 32 15.78 -12.05 -11.50
CA GLY A 32 15.43 -11.35 -12.74
C GLY A 32 16.43 -10.25 -13.13
N ALA A 33 17.04 -9.57 -12.15
CA ALA A 33 18.02 -8.53 -12.42
C ALA A 33 19.37 -9.06 -12.97
N TYR A 34 19.69 -10.34 -12.77
CA TYR A 34 20.95 -10.94 -13.22
C TYR A 34 20.82 -11.84 -14.46
N VAL A 35 19.60 -12.18 -14.89
CA VAL A 35 19.38 -13.07 -16.03
C VAL A 35 19.03 -12.24 -17.28
N PRO A 36 19.90 -12.13 -18.30
CA PRO A 36 19.67 -11.19 -19.40
C PRO A 36 18.50 -11.56 -20.32
N LEU A 37 18.23 -12.86 -20.53
CA LEU A 37 17.25 -13.32 -21.53
C LEU A 37 15.80 -13.31 -21.01
N ILE A 38 15.58 -13.83 -19.81
CA ILE A 38 14.26 -13.90 -19.15
C ILE A 38 14.11 -12.86 -18.02
N GLY A 39 15.14 -12.04 -17.81
CA GLY A 39 15.22 -11.08 -16.71
C GLY A 39 14.07 -10.10 -16.63
N PRO A 40 13.68 -9.43 -17.73
CA PRO A 40 12.56 -8.49 -17.70
C PRO A 40 11.25 -9.14 -17.22
N ILE A 41 11.01 -10.39 -17.63
CA ILE A 41 9.82 -11.16 -17.23
C ILE A 41 9.90 -11.49 -15.74
N LEU A 42 11.02 -12.05 -15.27
CA LEU A 42 11.22 -12.39 -13.85
C LEU A 42 11.19 -11.14 -12.95
N THR A 43 11.71 -10.02 -13.44
CA THR A 43 11.70 -8.74 -12.72
C THR A 43 10.26 -8.23 -12.56
N ALA A 44 9.47 -8.25 -13.64
CA ALA A 44 8.07 -7.84 -13.60
C ALA A 44 7.22 -8.78 -12.73
N VAL A 45 7.39 -10.09 -12.87
CA VAL A 45 6.67 -11.11 -12.08
C VAL A 45 7.05 -11.01 -10.61
N GLY A 46 8.34 -10.91 -10.29
CA GLY A 46 8.83 -10.76 -8.93
C GLY A 46 8.35 -9.46 -8.27
N PHE A 47 8.37 -8.35 -9.01
CA PHE A 47 7.81 -7.08 -8.55
C PHE A 47 6.31 -7.16 -8.27
N ALA A 48 5.52 -7.69 -9.22
CA ALA A 48 4.07 -7.82 -9.08
C ALA A 48 3.71 -8.75 -7.91
N ALA A 49 4.40 -9.89 -7.78
CA ALA A 49 4.21 -10.83 -6.67
C ALA A 49 4.56 -10.19 -5.32
N THR A 50 5.61 -9.37 -5.27
CA THR A 50 5.97 -8.61 -4.06
C THR A 50 4.87 -7.60 -3.72
N CYS A 51 4.35 -6.85 -4.69
CA CYS A 51 3.25 -5.92 -4.46
C CYS A 51 1.99 -6.64 -3.96
N PHE A 52 1.64 -7.78 -4.54
CA PHE A 52 0.46 -8.54 -4.15
C PHE A 52 0.58 -9.11 -2.72
N THR A 53 1.72 -9.70 -2.39
CA THR A 53 1.98 -10.27 -1.06
C THR A 53 2.07 -9.20 0.02
N THR A 54 2.64 -8.03 -0.29
CA THR A 54 2.66 -6.86 0.60
C THR A 54 1.27 -6.24 0.78
N ALA A 55 0.43 -6.22 -0.25
CA ALA A 55 -0.95 -5.77 -0.15
C ALA A 55 -1.81 -6.69 0.74
N ILE A 56 -1.62 -8.01 0.68
CA ILE A 56 -2.37 -8.95 1.55
C ILE A 56 -1.98 -8.77 3.02
N THR A 57 -0.70 -8.50 3.29
CA THR A 57 -0.18 -8.27 4.65
C THR A 57 -0.48 -6.88 5.19
N ALA A 58 -0.80 -5.93 4.31
CA ALA A 58 -1.08 -4.54 4.66
C ALA A 58 -2.23 -4.35 5.66
N LEU A 59 -3.29 -5.14 5.52
CA LEU A 59 -4.51 -5.01 6.33
C LEU A 59 -4.29 -5.27 7.83
N LYS A 60 -3.14 -5.86 8.21
CA LYS A 60 -2.84 -6.23 9.60
C LYS A 60 -1.86 -5.29 10.29
N ARG A 61 -1.31 -4.27 9.60
CA ARG A 61 -0.19 -3.47 10.13
C ARG A 61 -0.57 -2.05 10.51
N PRO A 62 -0.13 -1.56 11.70
CA PRO A 62 -0.33 -0.18 12.11
C PRO A 62 0.53 0.78 11.28
N THR A 63 -0.08 1.82 10.73
CA THR A 63 0.55 2.83 9.86
C THR A 63 1.41 3.86 10.60
N ALA A 64 1.31 3.91 11.94
CA ALA A 64 2.05 4.86 12.77
C ALA A 64 3.59 4.73 12.64
N THR A 65 4.11 3.56 12.25
CA THR A 65 5.55 3.31 12.06
C THR A 65 5.97 3.23 10.59
N ALA A 66 5.07 3.52 9.65
CA ALA A 66 5.32 3.31 8.23
C ALA A 66 6.31 4.33 7.63
N TRP A 67 6.21 5.62 8.01
CA TRP A 67 7.07 6.68 7.49
C TRP A 67 8.58 6.45 7.72
N PRO A 68 9.05 6.08 8.93
CA PRO A 68 10.45 5.72 9.14
C PRO A 68 10.92 4.59 8.21
N GLY A 69 10.08 3.57 8.00
CA GLY A 69 10.39 2.45 7.12
C GLY A 69 10.52 2.85 5.64
N VAL A 70 9.62 3.71 5.15
CA VAL A 70 9.72 4.28 3.80
C VAL A 70 11.01 5.07 3.63
N ILE A 71 11.37 5.92 4.59
CA ILE A 71 12.60 6.72 4.54
C ILE A 71 13.83 5.84 4.45
N VAL A 72 13.92 4.79 5.29
CA VAL A 72 15.04 3.83 5.24
C VAL A 72 15.12 3.16 3.85
N GLY A 73 13.98 2.81 3.27
CA GLY A 73 13.93 2.17 1.94
C GLY A 73 14.40 3.11 0.83
N VAL A 74 13.99 4.38 0.87
CA VAL A 74 14.44 5.43 -0.06
C VAL A 74 15.95 5.66 0.08
N VAL A 75 16.46 5.76 1.31
CA VAL A 75 17.90 5.89 1.56
C VAL A 75 18.68 4.71 0.99
N LEU A 76 18.21 3.48 1.21
CA LEU A 76 18.84 2.28 0.62
C LEU A 76 18.85 2.33 -0.91
N ARG A 77 17.78 2.81 -1.54
CA ARG A 77 17.72 2.94 -3.01
C ARG A 77 18.66 4.02 -3.53
N ILE A 78 18.78 5.15 -2.83
CA ILE A 78 19.75 6.21 -3.16
C ILE A 78 21.17 5.66 -3.04
N VAL A 79 21.48 4.99 -1.93
CA VAL A 79 22.80 4.34 -1.71
C VAL A 79 23.10 3.32 -2.80
N ALA A 80 22.14 2.48 -3.19
CA ALA A 80 22.31 1.54 -4.28
C ALA A 80 22.64 2.22 -5.61
N SER A 81 22.02 3.38 -5.90
CA SER A 81 22.32 4.16 -7.10
C SER A 81 23.77 4.66 -7.12
N PHE A 82 24.30 5.12 -5.97
CA PHE A 82 25.70 5.54 -5.87
C PHE A 82 26.66 4.35 -5.98
N ILE A 83 26.32 3.21 -5.38
CA ILE A 83 27.12 1.97 -5.48
C ILE A 83 27.18 1.49 -6.95
N GLY A 84 26.11 1.67 -7.71
CA GLY A 84 26.03 1.33 -9.13
C GLY A 84 27.07 2.02 -10.02
N TRP A 85 27.59 3.18 -9.60
CA TRP A 85 28.64 3.90 -10.35
C TRP A 85 30.04 3.33 -10.16
N VAL A 86 30.25 2.48 -9.15
CA VAL A 86 31.57 1.91 -8.87
C VAL A 86 31.70 0.57 -9.61
N PRO A 87 32.68 0.38 -10.51
CA PRO A 87 32.93 -0.91 -11.13
C PRO A 87 33.24 -1.96 -10.05
N PHE A 88 32.81 -3.22 -10.26
CA PHE A 88 32.75 -4.33 -9.27
C PHE A 88 31.69 -4.20 -8.17
N LEU A 89 31.63 -3.08 -7.45
CA LEU A 89 30.59 -2.89 -6.41
C LEU A 89 29.19 -2.70 -7.02
N GLY A 90 29.11 -2.21 -8.26
CA GLY A 90 27.86 -2.09 -9.01
C GLY A 90 27.13 -3.41 -9.22
N LEU A 91 27.79 -4.57 -9.08
CA LEU A 91 27.13 -5.87 -9.13
C LEU A 91 26.22 -6.11 -7.91
N LEU A 92 26.48 -5.45 -6.77
CA LEU A 92 25.62 -5.50 -5.58
C LEU A 92 24.49 -4.45 -5.63
N ALA A 93 24.58 -3.47 -6.54
CA ALA A 93 23.60 -2.40 -6.64
C ALA A 93 22.17 -2.91 -6.89
N PRO A 94 21.92 -3.89 -7.80
CA PRO A 94 20.58 -4.44 -8.00
C PRO A 94 20.00 -5.06 -6.72
N LEU A 95 20.83 -5.78 -5.96
CA LEU A 95 20.42 -6.42 -4.70
C LEU A 95 19.95 -5.37 -3.68
N ILE A 96 20.80 -4.38 -3.39
CA ILE A 96 20.50 -3.33 -2.39
C ILE A 96 19.30 -2.49 -2.85
N SER A 97 19.21 -2.22 -4.15
CA SER A 97 18.11 -1.47 -4.77
C SER A 97 16.77 -2.19 -4.63
N ILE A 98 16.75 -3.51 -4.85
CA ILE A 98 15.55 -4.34 -4.69
C ILE A 98 15.15 -4.43 -3.22
N ILE A 99 16.08 -4.64 -2.30
CA ILE A 99 15.80 -4.63 -0.85
C ILE A 99 15.17 -3.29 -0.44
N GLY A 100 15.73 -2.17 -0.90
CA GLY A 100 15.17 -0.85 -0.68
C GLY A 100 13.74 -0.71 -1.20
N ASN A 101 13.47 -1.18 -2.43
CA ASN A 101 12.12 -1.17 -2.99
C ASN A 101 11.15 -2.06 -2.24
N VAL A 102 11.55 -3.26 -1.84
CA VAL A 102 10.69 -4.16 -1.06
C VAL A 102 10.31 -3.48 0.25
N LEU A 103 11.27 -2.82 0.92
CA LEU A 103 11.00 -2.06 2.13
C LEU A 103 10.02 -0.89 1.87
N ILE A 104 10.21 -0.14 0.78
CA ILE A 104 9.28 0.92 0.36
C ILE A 104 7.88 0.34 0.15
N LEU A 105 7.74 -0.71 -0.67
CA LEU A 105 6.45 -1.33 -0.96
C LEU A 105 5.77 -1.84 0.32
N PHE A 106 6.54 -2.44 1.21
CA PHE A 106 6.06 -2.99 2.46
C PHE A 106 5.40 -1.94 3.37
N PHE A 107 5.80 -0.67 3.28
CA PHE A 107 5.23 0.41 4.09
C PHE A 107 4.30 1.34 3.30
N VAL A 108 4.59 1.61 2.03
CA VAL A 108 3.77 2.46 1.17
C VAL A 108 2.47 1.78 0.76
N VAL A 109 2.49 0.48 0.44
CA VAL A 109 1.28 -0.22 0.01
C VAL A 109 0.20 -0.22 1.11
N PRO A 110 0.51 -0.53 2.39
CA PRO A 110 -0.47 -0.40 3.47
C PRO A 110 -0.95 1.02 3.69
N LEU A 111 -0.05 2.02 3.64
CA LEU A 111 -0.44 3.42 3.75
C LEU A 111 -1.42 3.83 2.65
N ALA A 112 -1.14 3.46 1.40
CA ALA A 112 -1.97 3.77 0.25
C ALA A 112 -3.35 3.09 0.33
N ILE A 113 -3.41 1.84 0.81
CA ILE A 113 -4.68 1.13 0.99
C ILE A 113 -5.52 1.77 2.09
N GLN A 114 -4.93 2.08 3.25
CA GLN A 114 -5.65 2.68 4.38
C GLN A 114 -6.15 4.09 4.06
N GLN A 115 -5.33 4.92 3.41
CA GLN A 115 -5.76 6.24 2.95
C GLN A 115 -6.83 6.15 1.85
N GLY A 116 -6.73 5.14 0.97
CA GLY A 116 -7.74 4.87 -0.05
C GLY A 116 -9.08 4.47 0.55
N GLU A 117 -9.08 3.66 1.59
CA GLU A 117 -10.30 3.24 2.32
C GLU A 117 -10.98 4.43 3.00
N GLU A 118 -10.23 5.34 3.62
CA GLU A 118 -10.76 6.55 4.24
C GLU A 118 -11.44 7.47 3.21
N ILE A 119 -10.80 7.72 2.07
CA ILE A 119 -11.34 8.55 0.98
C ILE A 119 -12.59 7.91 0.36
N LEU A 120 -12.58 6.60 0.11
CA LEU A 120 -13.72 5.89 -0.46
C LEU A 120 -14.89 5.84 0.53
N GLY A 121 -14.62 5.65 1.83
CA GLY A 121 -15.63 5.68 2.87
C GLY A 121 -16.28 7.05 3.03
N GLU A 122 -15.51 8.12 2.96
CA GLU A 122 -16.03 9.49 2.99
C GLU A 122 -16.85 9.82 1.74
N THR A 123 -16.41 9.35 0.57
CA THR A 123 -17.13 9.52 -0.69
C THR A 123 -18.43 8.73 -0.72
N MET A 124 -18.44 7.49 -0.24
CA MET A 124 -19.67 6.69 -0.12
C MET A 124 -20.66 7.33 0.85
N LYS A 125 -20.21 7.82 2.01
CA LYS A 125 -21.08 8.53 2.96
C LYS A 125 -21.70 9.79 2.38
N ARG A 126 -20.95 10.55 1.57
CA ARG A 126 -21.50 11.71 0.86
C ARG A 126 -22.49 11.32 -0.23
N LEU A 127 -22.27 10.18 -0.90
CA LEU A 127 -23.21 9.66 -1.90
C LEU A 127 -24.51 9.15 -1.26
N GLU A 128 -24.39 8.47 -0.12
CA GLU A 128 -25.54 7.99 0.66
C GLU A 128 -26.33 9.18 1.24
N GLY A 129 -25.65 10.19 1.81
CA GLY A 129 -26.29 11.41 2.30
C GLY A 129 -26.97 12.20 1.19
N ALA A 130 -26.35 12.34 0.01
CA ALA A 130 -26.99 13.00 -1.14
C ALA A 130 -28.18 12.20 -1.70
N LYS A 131 -28.18 10.87 -1.53
CA LYS A 131 -29.31 10.03 -1.91
C LYS A 131 -30.45 10.13 -0.90
N GLU A 132 -30.16 10.23 0.39
CA GLU A 132 -31.17 10.50 1.42
C GLU A 132 -31.77 11.90 1.27
N GLU A 133 -30.96 12.93 1.03
CA GLU A 133 -31.45 14.29 0.75
C GLU A 133 -32.33 14.36 -0.50
N ALA A 134 -31.98 13.62 -1.56
CA ALA A 134 -32.82 13.55 -2.77
C ALA A 134 -34.17 12.86 -2.52
N ILE A 135 -34.21 11.88 -1.61
CA ILE A 135 -35.46 11.19 -1.23
C ILE A 135 -36.31 12.10 -0.31
N GLU A 136 -35.69 12.89 0.57
CA GLU A 136 -36.40 13.88 1.39
C GLU A 136 -36.93 15.07 0.56
N GLU A 137 -36.19 15.53 -0.46
CA GLU A 137 -36.69 16.56 -1.39
C GLU A 137 -37.84 16.07 -2.27
N GLU A 138 -37.79 14.81 -2.76
CA GLU A 138 -38.94 14.22 -3.48
C GLU A 138 -40.16 14.04 -2.57
N ALA A 139 -39.97 13.61 -1.31
CA ALA A 139 -41.06 13.45 -0.35
C ALA A 139 -41.68 14.80 0.07
N ALA A 140 -40.87 15.86 0.20
CA ALA A 140 -41.35 17.20 0.51
C ALA A 140 -42.10 17.83 -0.68
N ALA A 141 -41.71 17.52 -1.92
CA ALA A 141 -42.40 17.98 -3.13
C ALA A 141 -43.79 17.33 -3.32
N GLU A 142 -43.98 16.07 -2.90
CA GLU A 142 -45.29 15.39 -2.94
C GLU A 142 -46.29 15.92 -1.87
N GLU A 143 -45.81 16.46 -0.74
CA GLU A 143 -46.68 17.09 0.27
C GLU A 143 -47.16 18.51 -0.13
N GLU A 144 -46.41 19.25 -0.96
CA GLU A 144 -46.85 20.57 -1.45
C GLU A 144 -47.89 20.50 -2.57
N GLU A 145 -47.88 19.46 -3.42
CA GLU A 145 -48.90 19.33 -4.48
C GLU A 145 -50.28 18.91 -3.94
N THR A 146 -50.37 18.23 -2.80
CA THR A 146 -51.67 17.78 -2.25
C THR A 146 -52.45 18.86 -1.49
N THR A 147 -51.85 20.01 -1.17
CA THR A 147 -52.54 21.10 -0.46
C THR A 147 -53.11 22.20 -1.36
N THR A 148 -52.80 22.22 -2.65
CA THR A 148 -53.24 23.30 -3.57
C THR A 148 -54.44 22.95 -4.46
N GLU A 149 -54.84 21.68 -4.60
CA GLU A 149 -56.06 21.30 -5.35
C GLU A 149 -57.37 21.37 -4.52
N GLY A 150 -57.31 21.72 -3.23
CA GLY A 150 -58.45 21.68 -2.31
C GLY A 150 -59.15 23.00 -1.98
N VAL A 151 -58.83 24.12 -2.64
CA VAL A 151 -59.46 25.42 -2.34
C VAL A 151 -59.78 26.20 -3.63
N ALA A 152 -60.79 25.74 -4.36
CA ALA A 152 -61.52 26.57 -5.32
C ALA A 152 -62.93 25.99 -5.51
N GLU A 153 -63.81 26.27 -4.55
CA GLU A 153 -65.28 26.19 -4.73
C GLU A 153 -65.86 27.60 -4.79
#